data_AF-A0A9D5BS73-F1
#
_entry.id   AF-A0A9D5BS73-F1
#
_cell.length_a   1.000
_cell.length_b   1.000
_cell.length_c   1.000
_cell.angle_alpha   90.00
_cell.angle_beta   90.00
_cell.angle_gamma   90.00
#
_symmetry.space_group_name_H-M   'P 1'
#
loop_
_entity.id
_entity.type
_entity.pdbx_description
1 polymer ?
#
loop_
_entity_poly.entity_id
_entity_poly.type
_entity_poly.pdbx_seq_one_letter_code
_entity_poly.pdbx_strand_id
1 'polypeptide(L)'
;MDYTPFSLCPADSDIAETLILRGCHPLPRRRCFSRTPQKPTSSLSHDPFASSLPDQNVLWDKYTCKSFSCLNRHHPTSGFDLNGELTNFMTYKSELDLPIPQLFQIAKAAGAVLRLGLDISSGTPGPSPPG
;
A
#
# COMPACT_ATOMS: atom_id res chain seq x y z
N MET A 1 7.71 26.46 2.49
CA MET A 1 7.79 25.34 1.55
C MET A 1 6.91 25.68 0.38
N ASP A 2 7.52 25.89 -0.78
CA ASP A 2 6.81 26.50 -1.90
C ASP A 2 6.46 25.42 -2.92
N TYR A 3 5.17 25.33 -3.20
CA TYR A 3 4.58 24.44 -4.18
C TYR A 3 4.56 25.13 -5.54
N THR A 4 5.75 25.32 -6.12
CA THR A 4 5.91 26.07 -7.37
C THR A 4 5.25 25.32 -8.54
N PRO A 5 4.43 25.99 -9.36
CA PRO A 5 3.87 25.40 -10.57
C PRO A 5 4.95 24.82 -11.50
N PHE A 6 4.68 23.66 -12.08
CA PHE A 6 5.56 22.98 -13.05
C PHE A 6 6.96 22.61 -12.51
N SER A 7 7.17 22.61 -11.19
CA SER A 7 8.40 22.11 -10.56
C SER A 7 8.17 20.79 -9.85
N LEU A 8 9.24 20.15 -9.36
CA LEU A 8 9.11 19.04 -8.42
C LEU A 8 8.52 19.50 -7.10
N CYS A 9 7.67 18.67 -6.51
CA CYS A 9 7.14 18.92 -5.18
C CYS A 9 8.23 18.81 -4.10
N PRO A 10 8.09 19.54 -2.98
CA PRO A 10 8.87 19.30 -1.78
C PRO A 10 8.75 17.84 -1.28
N ALA A 11 9.79 17.37 -0.59
CA ALA A 11 9.86 16.02 -0.03
C ALA A 11 9.24 15.97 1.38
N ASP A 12 7.92 16.15 1.43
CA ASP A 12 7.13 16.37 2.64
C ASP A 12 5.89 15.46 2.76
N SER A 13 6.03 14.22 2.29
CA SER A 13 4.98 13.19 2.42
C SER A 13 4.53 12.97 3.86
N ASP A 14 5.45 13.09 4.81
CA ASP A 14 5.20 12.97 6.26
C ASP A 14 4.25 14.06 6.80
N ILE A 15 4.41 15.30 6.31
CA ILE A 15 3.52 16.41 6.68
C ILE A 15 2.15 16.22 6.03
N ALA A 16 2.12 15.79 4.76
CA ALA A 16 0.88 15.52 4.05
C ALA A 16 0.04 14.45 4.75
N GLU A 17 0.66 13.35 5.15
CA GLU A 17 0.02 12.26 5.91
C GLU A 17 -0.51 12.76 7.25
N THR A 18 0.31 13.51 8.00
CA THR A 18 -0.08 14.07 9.31
C THR A 18 -1.30 14.98 9.20
N LEU A 19 -1.39 15.80 8.14
CA LEU A 19 -2.54 16.68 7.90
C LEU A 19 -3.80 15.87 7.58
N ILE A 20 -3.70 14.86 6.72
CA ILE A 20 -4.83 13.97 6.37
C ILE A 20 -5.35 13.27 7.62
N LEU A 21 -4.47 12.71 8.45
CA LEU A 21 -4.84 12.02 9.69
C LEU A 21 -5.51 12.95 10.71
N ARG A 22 -5.26 14.27 10.63
CA ARG A 22 -5.91 15.28 11.48
C ARG A 22 -7.12 15.97 10.83
N GLY A 23 -7.57 15.48 9.68
CA GLY A 23 -8.72 16.06 8.96
C GLY A 23 -8.43 17.46 8.39
N CYS A 24 -7.16 17.86 8.31
CA CYS A 24 -6.76 19.12 7.70
C CYS A 24 -6.79 19.02 6.18
N HIS A 25 -6.88 20.17 5.50
CA HIS A 25 -6.83 20.21 4.05
C HIS A 25 -5.46 19.70 3.53
N PRO A 26 -5.43 18.83 2.51
CA PRO A 26 -4.17 18.32 1.97
C PRO A 26 -3.32 19.44 1.38
N LEU A 27 -2.01 19.24 1.40
CA LEU A 27 -1.05 20.18 0.80
C LEU A 27 -1.34 20.36 -0.70
N PRO A 28 -1.02 21.53 -1.30
CA PRO A 28 -1.31 21.83 -2.70
C PRO A 28 -0.35 21.11 -3.68
N ARG A 29 -0.13 19.80 -3.48
CA ARG A 29 0.71 18.90 -4.29
C ARG A 29 0.24 18.81 -5.74
N ARG A 30 -1.02 19.15 -6.03
CA ARG A 30 -1.54 19.26 -7.40
C ARG A 30 -0.92 20.40 -8.23
N ARG A 31 -0.19 21.32 -7.59
CA ARG A 31 0.49 22.43 -8.29
C ARG A 31 1.84 22.00 -8.86
N CYS A 32 2.45 20.94 -8.34
CA CYS A 32 3.79 20.49 -8.70
C CYS A 32 3.77 19.02 -9.14
N PHE A 33 4.89 18.56 -9.69
CA PHE A 33 5.07 17.16 -10.09
C PHE A 33 5.53 16.33 -8.88
N SER A 34 4.74 15.31 -8.55
CA SER A 34 5.16 14.30 -7.57
C SER A 34 6.46 13.64 -8.01
N ARG A 35 7.35 13.39 -7.05
CA ARG A 35 8.55 12.58 -7.32
C ARG A 35 8.12 11.16 -7.70
N THR A 36 8.79 10.61 -8.68
CA THR A 36 8.65 9.21 -9.10
C THR A 36 10.03 8.56 -9.06
N PRO A 37 10.11 7.23 -8.88
CA PRO A 37 11.36 6.51 -9.05
C PRO A 37 11.97 6.76 -10.43
N GLN A 38 13.30 6.78 -10.55
CA GLN A 38 13.98 7.11 -11.81
C GLN A 38 13.83 6.02 -12.88
N LYS A 39 13.74 4.76 -12.46
CA LYS A 39 13.65 3.61 -13.35
C LYS A 39 12.60 2.62 -12.85
N PRO A 40 11.30 3.00 -12.89
CA PRO A 40 10.24 2.10 -12.50
C PRO A 40 10.17 0.95 -13.51
N THR A 41 9.80 -0.24 -13.04
CA THR A 41 9.50 -1.36 -13.91
C THR A 41 8.21 -1.05 -14.69
N SER A 42 8.22 -1.32 -15.99
CA SER A 42 7.09 -1.05 -16.88
C SER A 42 5.91 -2.02 -16.71
N SER A 43 6.14 -3.17 -16.07
CA SER A 43 5.12 -4.18 -15.83
C SER A 43 5.20 -4.72 -14.40
N LEU A 44 4.03 -4.89 -13.80
CA LEU A 44 3.84 -5.69 -12.60
C LEU A 44 3.74 -7.17 -13.00
N SER A 45 3.97 -8.07 -12.04
CA SER A 45 3.71 -9.49 -12.25
C SER A 45 2.24 -9.72 -12.57
N HIS A 46 1.94 -10.69 -13.45
CA HIS A 46 0.58 -11.18 -13.63
C HIS A 46 0.15 -12.11 -12.49
N ASP A 47 1.10 -12.57 -11.69
CA ASP A 47 0.82 -13.32 -10.47
C ASP A 47 0.42 -12.35 -9.34
N PRO A 48 -0.84 -12.40 -8.86
CA PRO A 48 -1.30 -11.54 -7.77
C PRO A 48 -0.59 -11.82 -6.44
N PHE A 49 0.04 -12.98 -6.28
CA PHE A 49 0.77 -13.38 -5.08
C PHE A 49 2.26 -13.61 -5.35
N ALA A 50 2.84 -12.77 -6.20
CA ALA A 50 4.25 -12.84 -6.59
C ALA A 50 5.18 -12.91 -5.37
N SER A 51 6.27 -13.68 -5.50
CA SER A 51 7.25 -13.92 -4.43
C SER A 51 7.98 -12.67 -3.93
N SER A 52 8.02 -11.60 -4.73
CA SER A 52 8.60 -10.32 -4.33
C SER A 52 7.97 -9.16 -5.08
N LEU A 53 7.84 -8.03 -4.39
CA LEU A 53 7.48 -6.75 -4.99
C LEU A 53 8.73 -6.05 -5.58
N PRO A 54 8.57 -5.21 -6.61
CA PRO A 54 9.68 -4.51 -7.25
C PRO A 54 10.16 -3.31 -6.42
N ASP A 55 11.31 -3.45 -5.75
CA ASP A 55 11.91 -2.39 -4.94
C ASP A 55 12.13 -1.08 -5.72
N GLN A 56 12.41 -1.18 -7.02
CA GLN A 56 12.68 -0.03 -7.90
C GLN A 56 11.48 0.91 -8.09
N ASN A 57 10.27 0.46 -7.72
CA ASN A 57 9.04 1.24 -7.88
C ASN A 57 8.71 2.07 -6.63
N VAL A 58 9.55 2.01 -5.59
CA VAL A 58 9.32 2.70 -4.32
C VAL A 58 10.36 3.79 -4.11
N LEU A 59 9.93 4.93 -3.58
CA LEU A 59 10.80 5.99 -3.11
C LEU A 59 11.24 5.70 -1.67
N TRP A 60 12.42 5.12 -1.50
CA TRP A 60 12.91 4.69 -0.20
C TRP A 60 13.52 5.79 0.66
N ASP A 61 13.61 7.04 0.19
CA ASP A 61 14.39 8.13 0.82
C ASP A 61 14.06 8.35 2.30
N LYS A 62 12.80 8.15 2.70
CA LYS A 62 12.30 8.37 4.07
C LYS A 62 12.31 7.12 4.95
N TYR A 63 12.68 5.96 4.40
CA TYR A 63 12.68 4.68 5.11
C TYR A 63 14.10 4.25 5.47
N THR A 64 14.27 3.67 6.66
CA THR A 64 15.54 3.03 7.05
C THR A 64 15.81 1.80 6.17
N CYS A 65 14.78 1.00 5.90
CA CYS A 65 14.83 -0.08 4.92
C CYS A 65 14.77 0.45 3.48
N LYS A 66 15.60 -0.12 2.60
CA LYS A 66 15.67 0.23 1.17
C LYS A 66 15.18 -0.90 0.25
N SER A 67 14.47 -1.88 0.81
CA SER A 67 13.84 -2.98 0.07
C SER A 67 12.69 -3.59 0.86
N PHE A 68 11.76 -4.25 0.16
CA PHE A 68 10.68 -5.04 0.74
C PHE A 68 11.21 -6.20 1.58
N SER A 69 12.32 -6.83 1.17
CA SER A 69 12.97 -7.87 1.97
C SER A 69 13.43 -7.35 3.34
N CYS A 70 14.00 -6.14 3.39
CA CYS A 70 14.35 -5.49 4.65
C CYS A 70 13.10 -5.19 5.49
N LEU A 71 12.05 -4.64 4.88
CA LEU A 71 10.80 -4.35 5.56
C LEU A 71 10.17 -5.61 6.17
N ASN A 72 10.09 -6.71 5.42
CA ASN A 72 9.53 -7.98 5.89
C ASN A 72 10.35 -8.58 7.03
N ARG A 73 11.68 -8.38 7.04
CA ARG A 73 12.53 -8.85 8.14
C ARG A 73 12.29 -8.09 9.44
N HIS A 74 12.10 -6.78 9.36
CA HIS A 74 11.88 -5.93 10.55
C HIS A 74 10.41 -5.86 10.98
N HIS A 75 9.49 -6.04 10.02
CA HIS A 75 8.04 -5.96 10.19
C HIS A 75 7.37 -7.13 9.43
N PRO A 76 7.44 -8.36 9.96
CA PRO A 76 6.92 -9.55 9.26
C PRO A 76 5.41 -9.52 9.02
N THR A 77 4.67 -8.72 9.79
CA THR A 77 3.21 -8.55 9.66
C THR A 77 2.82 -7.34 8.81
N SER A 78 3.75 -6.80 8.02
CA SER A 78 3.51 -5.61 7.19
C SER A 78 2.67 -5.90 5.93
N GLY A 79 2.46 -7.19 5.60
CA GLY A 79 1.66 -7.61 4.45
C GLY A 79 2.33 -7.42 3.09
N PHE A 80 3.64 -7.10 3.05
CA PHE A 80 4.39 -6.97 1.80
C PHE A 80 4.99 -8.30 1.30
N ASP A 81 4.86 -9.40 2.05
CA ASP A 81 5.11 -10.76 1.56
C ASP A 81 3.81 -11.35 0.99
N LEU A 82 3.54 -11.05 -0.28
CA LEU A 82 2.29 -11.48 -0.93
C LEU A 82 2.13 -13.01 -0.97
N ASN A 83 3.23 -13.75 -1.10
CA ASN A 83 3.19 -15.21 -1.12
C ASN A 83 2.81 -15.78 0.27
N GLY A 84 3.31 -15.17 1.34
CA GLY A 84 2.87 -15.49 2.71
C GLY A 84 1.39 -15.15 2.95
N GLU A 85 0.94 -14.03 2.41
CA GLU A 85 -0.44 -13.54 2.53
C GLU A 85 -1.46 -14.37 1.74
N LEU A 86 -1.05 -15.15 0.74
CA LEU A 86 -1.93 -16.01 -0.07
C LEU A 86 -2.89 -16.83 0.80
N THR A 87 -2.38 -17.43 1.89
CA THR A 87 -3.21 -18.24 2.77
C THR A 87 -4.29 -17.42 3.47
N ASN A 88 -4.01 -16.16 3.84
CA ASN A 88 -4.98 -15.27 4.48
C ASN A 88 -6.15 -14.92 3.55
N PHE A 89 -5.93 -14.87 2.24
CA PHE A 89 -6.98 -14.57 1.26
C PHE A 89 -7.73 -15.80 0.71
N MET A 90 -7.15 -16.99 0.85
CA MET A 90 -7.67 -18.23 0.26
C MET A 90 -8.31 -19.17 1.28
N THR A 91 -7.94 -19.08 2.56
CA THR A 91 -8.45 -19.97 3.60
C THR A 91 -9.27 -19.23 4.65
N TYR A 92 -10.24 -19.94 5.21
CA TYR A 92 -11.04 -19.46 6.33
C TYR A 92 -10.34 -19.85 7.64
N LYS A 93 -10.00 -18.87 8.48
CA LYS A 93 -9.38 -19.07 9.80
C LYS A 93 -10.30 -18.63 10.93
N SER A 94 -11.16 -17.64 10.69
CA SER A 94 -12.07 -17.04 11.68
C SER A 94 -13.42 -16.66 11.08
N GLU A 95 -14.43 -16.46 11.94
CA GLU A 95 -15.77 -15.99 11.57
C GLU A 95 -15.81 -14.59 10.91
N LEU A 96 -14.71 -13.84 10.96
CA LEU A 96 -14.59 -12.54 10.33
C LEU A 96 -13.96 -12.62 8.92
N ASP A 97 -13.55 -13.80 8.49
CA ASP A 97 -12.84 -13.98 7.22
C ASP A 97 -13.84 -14.14 6.06
N LEU A 98 -13.50 -13.52 4.93
CA LEU A 98 -14.20 -13.71 3.66
C LEU A 98 -13.19 -14.08 2.57
N PRO A 99 -12.83 -15.38 2.45
CA PRO A 99 -11.90 -15.84 1.42
C PRO A 99 -12.40 -15.53 0.01
N ILE A 100 -11.46 -15.31 -0.92
CA ILE A 100 -11.75 -15.00 -2.33
C ILE A 100 -12.71 -16.03 -2.97
N PRO A 101 -12.54 -17.36 -2.77
CA PRO A 101 -13.49 -18.34 -3.31
C PRO A 101 -14.92 -18.16 -2.79
N GLN A 102 -15.07 -17.84 -1.50
CA GLN A 102 -16.37 -17.61 -0.86
C GLN A 102 -17.01 -16.32 -1.36
N LEU A 103 -16.24 -15.25 -1.53
CA LEU A 103 -16.71 -14.00 -2.14
C LEU A 103 -17.31 -14.25 -3.55
N PHE A 104 -16.63 -15.05 -4.38
CA PHE A 104 -17.13 -15.41 -5.70
C PHE A 104 -18.40 -16.27 -5.65
N GLN A 105 -18.49 -17.20 -4.70
CA GLN A 105 -19.70 -18.00 -4.50
C GLN A 105 -20.90 -17.14 -4.12
N ILE A 106 -20.71 -16.19 -3.19
CA ILE A 106 -21.76 -15.25 -2.77
C ILE A 106 -22.21 -14.39 -3.94
N ALA A 107 -21.28 -13.81 -4.70
CA ALA A 107 -21.59 -13.00 -5.87
C ALA A 107 -22.41 -13.77 -6.91
N LYS A 108 -22.01 -15.04 -7.17
CA LYS A 108 -22.72 -15.93 -8.09
C LYS A 108 -24.13 -16.27 -7.59
N ALA A 109 -24.28 -16.60 -6.31
CA ALA A 109 -25.57 -16.93 -5.71
C ALA A 109 -26.54 -15.74 -5.73
N ALA A 110 -26.02 -14.52 -5.54
CA ALA A 110 -26.79 -13.29 -5.58
C ALA A 110 -27.08 -12.77 -7.00
N GLY A 111 -26.51 -13.39 -8.05
CA GLY A 111 -26.59 -12.86 -9.42
C GLY A 111 -25.93 -11.47 -9.56
N ALA A 112 -24.98 -11.14 -8.70
CA ALA A 112 -24.37 -9.82 -8.61
C ALA A 112 -23.09 -9.70 -9.46
N VAL A 113 -22.85 -8.51 -10.01
CA VAL A 113 -21.59 -8.17 -10.68
C VAL A 113 -20.63 -7.58 -9.65
N LEU A 114 -19.44 -8.16 -9.52
CA LEU A 114 -18.38 -7.63 -8.67
C LEU A 114 -17.70 -6.44 -9.36
N ARG A 115 -17.67 -5.30 -8.69
CA ARG A 115 -16.89 -4.11 -9.09
C ARG A 115 -15.86 -3.84 -8.01
N LEU A 116 -14.59 -3.92 -8.37
CA LEU A 116 -13.48 -3.79 -7.42
C LEU A 116 -12.86 -2.40 -7.56
N GLY A 117 -12.93 -1.60 -6.50
CA GLY A 117 -12.05 -0.45 -6.29
C GLY A 117 -10.94 -0.86 -5.34
N LEU A 118 -9.69 -0.78 -5.79
CA LEU A 118 -8.53 -1.14 -4.98
C LEU A 118 -7.83 0.13 -4.51
N ASP A 119 -7.81 0.34 -3.21
CA ASP A 119 -6.97 1.34 -2.55
C ASP A 119 -5.96 0.61 -1.66
N ILE A 120 -4.67 0.81 -1.93
CA ILE A 120 -3.59 0.16 -1.19
C ILE A 120 -3.00 1.21 -0.27
N SER A 121 -3.36 1.12 1.01
CA SER A 121 -2.79 1.95 2.06
C SER A 121 -2.21 1.06 3.15
N SER A 122 -1.02 1.40 3.63
CA SER A 122 -0.46 0.78 4.83
C SER A 122 -1.18 1.39 6.02
N GLY A 123 -1.90 0.58 6.80
CA GLY A 123 -2.51 1.04 8.04
C GLY A 123 -1.45 1.52 9.03
N THR A 124 -1.71 2.60 9.75
CA THR A 124 -0.83 3.04 10.85
C THR A 124 -0.90 2.00 11.98
N PRO A 125 0.24 1.45 12.46
CA PRO A 125 0.21 0.71 13.72
C PRO A 125 -0.28 1.66 14.81
N GLY A 126 -1.29 1.22 15.58
CA GLY A 126 -1.71 1.93 16.78
C GLY A 126 -0.52 2.17 17.71
N PRO A 127 -0.58 3.17 18.61
CA PRO A 127 0.52 3.52 19.48
C PRO A 127 1.03 2.27 20.22
N SER A 128 2.29 1.92 19.98
CA SER A 128 3.01 0.92 20.77
C SER A 128 2.98 1.37 22.24
N PRO A 129 2.56 0.52 23.19
CA PRO A 129 2.59 0.90 24.60
C PRO A 129 4.03 1.22 25.02
N PRO A 130 4.24 2.23 25.88
CA PRO A 130 5.56 2.50 26.43
C PRO A 130 6.03 1.29 27.24
N GLY A 131 7.24 0.82 26.94
CA GLY A 131 7.96 -0.20 27.71
C GLY A 131 8.61 0.36 28.97
#